data_AF-A0A2N2M7K9-F1
#
_entry.id   AF-A0A2N2M7K9-F1
#
_cell.length_a   1.000
_cell.length_b   1.000
_cell.length_c   1.000
_cell.angle_alpha   90.00
_cell.angle_beta   90.00
_cell.angle_gamma   90.00
#
_symmetry.space_group_name_H-M   'P 1'
#
loop_
_entity.id
_entity.type
_entity.pdbx_description
1 polymer ?
#
loop_
_entity_poly.entity_id
_entity_poly.type
_entity_poly.pdbx_seq_one_letter_code
_entity_poly.pdbx_strand_id
1 'polypeptide(L)'
;MNTLRFARVAVNIAQLSGLFDYEIPEPWLGKVKPGSLVTIPFGRQLAQGIVVMLTDDPAVPNPKPLDSLLEKDAVVTEPQIKLAQWMADENLSSLSACLELMLPPGLSQHADSLIHLNDLPPDIELTPLQHRIISLLQKRGDLHGKQLDRSLPHTDWRKSLPGLVKKGIVVSSPILKPPSAKAKTGRAVKFIAMPETDEDLKRVGKTGSPVFERRMKALQFLQNESAEVKLPFVYAESGAYAADLAMLAENEFIEFSE
;
A
#
# COMPACT_ATOMS: atom_id res chain seq x y z
N MET A 1 4.37 4.58 -30.38
CA MET A 1 3.19 4.27 -29.54
C MET A 1 2.79 5.56 -28.86
N ASN A 2 1.51 5.95 -28.93
CA ASN A 2 1.04 7.17 -28.25
C ASN A 2 1.11 6.90 -26.74
N THR A 3 1.99 7.61 -26.03
CA THR A 3 2.10 7.46 -24.58
C THR A 3 0.97 8.27 -23.96
N LEU A 4 -0.02 7.58 -23.38
CA LEU A 4 -1.15 8.21 -22.70
C LEU A 4 -0.63 9.13 -21.59
N ARG A 5 -0.98 10.41 -21.66
CA ARG A 5 -0.40 11.46 -20.80
C ARG A 5 -1.24 11.79 -19.57
N PHE A 6 -2.48 11.34 -19.51
CA PHE A 6 -3.38 11.66 -18.41
C PHE A 6 -3.91 10.40 -17.74
N ALA A 7 -4.11 10.49 -16.43
CA ALA A 7 -4.70 9.46 -15.61
C ALA A 7 -6.01 9.99 -15.03
N ARG A 8 -7.07 9.19 -15.15
CA ARG A 8 -8.35 9.43 -14.50
C ARG A 8 -8.38 8.67 -13.18
N VAL A 9 -8.50 9.40 -12.07
CA VAL A 9 -8.22 8.90 -10.71
C VAL A 9 -9.50 8.91 -9.88
N ALA A 10 -9.77 7.78 -9.21
CA ALA A 10 -10.72 7.71 -8.09
C ALA A 10 -9.99 8.17 -6.82
N VAL A 11 -10.37 9.33 -6.31
CA VAL A 11 -9.71 9.95 -5.15
C VAL A 11 -10.23 9.32 -3.86
N ASN A 12 -9.33 8.89 -2.98
CA ASN A 12 -9.65 8.19 -1.74
C ASN A 12 -10.18 9.15 -0.66
N ILE A 13 -11.39 9.65 -0.88
CA ILE A 13 -12.15 10.47 0.04
C ILE A 13 -13.57 9.88 0.06
N ALA A 14 -13.99 9.33 1.19
CA ALA A 14 -15.19 8.49 1.29
C ALA A 14 -16.49 9.13 0.74
N GLN A 15 -16.66 10.45 0.93
CA GLN A 15 -17.85 11.18 0.49
C GLN A 15 -17.74 11.78 -0.92
N LEU A 16 -16.61 11.59 -1.58
CA LEU A 16 -16.36 12.15 -2.89
C LEU A 16 -16.82 11.17 -3.97
N SER A 17 -17.73 11.63 -4.83
CA SER A 17 -18.15 10.90 -6.02
C SER A 17 -17.43 11.43 -7.26
N GLY A 18 -17.26 10.56 -8.24
CA GLY A 18 -16.67 10.90 -9.54
C GLY A 18 -15.17 10.61 -9.64
N LEU A 19 -14.65 10.95 -10.83
CA LEU A 19 -13.27 10.73 -11.22
C LEU A 19 -12.63 12.07 -11.60
N PHE A 20 -11.33 12.18 -11.36
CA PHE A 20 -10.59 13.41 -11.55
C PHE A 20 -9.38 13.14 -12.43
N ASP A 21 -9.19 13.98 -13.45
CA ASP A 21 -8.12 13.82 -14.42
C ASP A 21 -6.86 14.55 -13.93
N TYR A 22 -5.71 13.89 -14.10
CA TYR A 22 -4.39 14.37 -13.72
C TYR A 22 -3.40 14.13 -14.85
N GLU A 23 -2.41 15.02 -15.00
CA GLU A 23 -1.27 14.82 -15.89
C GLU A 23 -0.31 13.80 -15.27
N ILE A 24 0.25 12.92 -16.09
CA ILE A 24 1.28 11.95 -15.69
C ILE A 24 2.65 12.57 -15.96
N PRO A 25 3.43 12.89 -14.92
CA PRO A 25 4.79 13.41 -15.09
C PRO A 25 5.71 12.43 -15.83
N GLU A 26 6.68 12.99 -16.57
CA GLU A 26 7.70 12.26 -17.34
C GLU A 26 8.31 11.05 -16.60
N PRO A 27 8.71 11.14 -15.30
CA PRO A 27 9.30 10.00 -14.59
C PRO A 27 8.40 8.76 -14.46
N TRP A 28 7.08 8.92 -14.62
CA TRP A 28 6.10 7.85 -14.46
C TRP A 28 5.34 7.51 -15.76
N LEU A 29 5.65 8.19 -16.87
CA LEU A 29 5.13 7.81 -18.17
C LEU A 29 5.49 6.34 -18.48
N GLY A 30 4.48 5.56 -18.88
CA GLY A 30 4.60 4.12 -19.13
C GLY A 30 4.71 3.24 -17.87
N LYS A 31 4.85 3.83 -16.67
CA LYS A 31 4.83 3.09 -15.39
C LYS A 31 3.45 3.09 -14.75
N VAL A 32 2.73 4.21 -14.86
CA VAL A 32 1.34 4.32 -14.40
C VAL A 32 0.45 3.43 -15.26
N LYS A 33 -0.39 2.62 -14.61
CA LYS A 33 -1.36 1.71 -15.23
C LYS A 33 -2.71 1.85 -14.51
N PRO A 34 -3.82 1.40 -15.13
CA PRO A 34 -5.04 1.15 -14.37
C PRO A 34 -4.74 0.30 -13.14
N GLY A 35 -5.23 0.75 -11.98
CA GLY A 35 -5.00 0.17 -10.67
C GLY A 35 -3.75 0.66 -9.94
N SER A 36 -2.93 1.53 -10.53
CA SER A 36 -1.82 2.16 -9.83
C SER A 36 -2.29 3.02 -8.66
N LEU A 37 -1.61 2.90 -7.51
CA LEU A 37 -1.82 3.75 -6.34
C LEU A 37 -0.93 4.99 -6.43
N VAL A 38 -1.53 6.17 -6.32
CA VAL A 38 -0.86 7.46 -6.51
C VAL A 38 -1.19 8.42 -5.37
N THR A 39 -0.32 9.41 -5.15
CA THR A 39 -0.71 10.66 -4.46
C THR A 39 -1.02 11.74 -5.47
N ILE A 40 -1.96 12.60 -5.12
CA ILE A 40 -2.44 13.70 -5.96
C ILE A 40 -2.68 14.96 -5.12
N PRO A 41 -2.46 16.15 -5.69
CA PRO A 41 -2.95 17.38 -5.11
C PRO A 41 -4.48 17.44 -5.26
N PHE A 42 -5.19 17.54 -4.14
CA PHE A 42 -6.65 17.67 -4.11
C PHE A 42 -7.09 18.80 -3.17
N GLY A 43 -7.59 19.89 -3.76
CA GLY A 43 -7.89 21.10 -3.01
C GLY A 43 -6.63 21.68 -2.34
N ARG A 44 -6.63 21.71 -1.00
CA ARG A 44 -5.53 22.23 -0.17
C ARG A 44 -4.65 21.13 0.46
N GLN A 45 -4.86 19.88 0.10
CA GLN A 45 -4.16 18.72 0.68
C GLN A 45 -3.65 17.78 -0.40
N LEU A 46 -2.76 16.87 -0.01
CA LEU A 46 -2.49 15.66 -0.78
C LEU A 46 -3.50 14.59 -0.39
N ALA A 47 -3.95 13.82 -1.38
CA ALA A 47 -4.80 12.66 -1.18
C ALA A 47 -4.19 11.46 -1.90
N GLN A 48 -4.50 10.25 -1.42
CA GLN A 48 -4.29 9.06 -2.22
C GLN A 48 -5.41 8.91 -3.25
N GLY A 49 -5.10 8.24 -4.34
CA GLY A 49 -6.09 7.84 -5.33
C GLY A 49 -5.64 6.61 -6.10
N ILE A 50 -6.59 5.98 -6.78
CA ILE A 50 -6.33 4.84 -7.66
C ILE A 50 -6.62 5.27 -9.08
N VAL A 51 -5.68 5.03 -9.98
CA VAL A 51 -5.86 5.26 -11.41
C VAL A 51 -6.89 4.27 -11.94
N VAL A 52 -8.01 4.75 -12.44
CA VAL A 52 -9.08 3.91 -13.00
C VAL A 52 -8.85 3.64 -14.47
N MET A 53 -8.40 4.66 -15.20
CA MET A 53 -8.07 4.56 -16.63
C MET A 53 -7.04 5.61 -17.03
N LEU A 54 -6.40 5.38 -18.18
CA LEU A 54 -5.52 6.33 -18.83
C LEU A 54 -6.24 6.96 -20.02
N THR A 55 -5.97 8.24 -20.31
CA THR A 55 -6.61 8.99 -21.40
C THR A 55 -5.65 9.98 -22.04
N ASP A 56 -5.89 10.33 -23.30
CA ASP A 56 -5.27 11.47 -23.99
C ASP A 56 -6.16 12.72 -24.00
N ASP A 57 -7.43 12.56 -23.60
CA ASP A 57 -8.43 13.62 -23.58
C ASP A 57 -8.92 13.83 -22.13
N PRO A 58 -8.32 14.79 -21.40
CA PRO A 58 -8.73 15.08 -20.04
C PRO A 58 -10.01 15.94 -20.04
N ALA A 59 -10.88 15.71 -19.06
CA ALA A 59 -12.14 16.44 -18.89
C ALA A 59 -11.95 17.93 -18.52
N VAL A 60 -10.73 18.35 -18.17
CA VAL A 60 -10.40 19.72 -17.78
C VAL A 60 -9.16 20.22 -18.52
N PRO A 61 -9.11 21.52 -18.84
CA PRO A 61 -7.90 22.13 -19.39
C PRO A 61 -6.80 22.19 -18.33
N ASN A 62 -5.58 21.80 -18.71
CA ASN A 62 -4.39 21.77 -17.84
C ASN A 62 -4.60 21.05 -16.49
N PRO A 63 -4.85 19.73 -16.50
CA PRO A 63 -4.92 18.93 -15.28
C PRO A 63 -3.68 19.13 -14.41
N LYS A 64 -3.84 19.10 -13.09
CA LYS A 64 -2.68 19.10 -12.20
C LYS A 64 -1.87 17.82 -12.42
N PRO A 65 -0.53 17.85 -12.23
CA PRO A 65 0.26 16.63 -12.27
C PRO A 65 -0.06 15.71 -11.08
N LEU A 66 0.10 14.41 -11.27
CA LEU A 66 0.25 13.45 -10.19
C LEU A 66 1.41 13.89 -9.27
N ASP A 67 1.30 13.63 -7.96
CA ASP A 67 2.33 14.02 -6.98
C ASP A 67 3.35 12.89 -6.73
N SER A 68 2.90 11.64 -6.69
CA SER A 68 3.78 10.46 -6.66
C SER A 68 3.08 9.19 -7.13
N LEU A 69 3.88 8.21 -7.57
CA LEU A 69 3.48 6.82 -7.75
C LEU A 69 3.93 6.02 -6.53
N LEU A 70 3.00 5.50 -5.73
CA LEU A 70 3.30 4.89 -4.43
C LEU A 70 3.76 3.44 -4.53
N GLU A 71 3.27 2.70 -5.54
CA GLU A 71 3.61 1.31 -5.79
C GLU A 71 4.05 1.13 -7.23
N LYS A 72 5.05 0.25 -7.44
CA LYS A 72 5.56 -0.04 -8.78
C LYS A 72 4.51 -0.76 -9.63
N ASP A 73 3.77 -1.68 -9.00
CA ASP A 73 2.74 -2.48 -9.63
C ASP A 73 1.35 -1.96 -9.26
N ALA A 74 0.35 -2.30 -10.07
CA ALA A 74 -1.04 -1.98 -9.79
C ALA A 74 -1.50 -2.72 -8.52
N VAL A 75 -2.09 -1.98 -7.57
CA VAL A 75 -2.56 -2.53 -6.29
C VAL A 75 -3.95 -3.15 -6.41
N VAL A 76 -4.66 -2.82 -7.48
CA VAL A 76 -5.91 -3.45 -7.89
C VAL A 76 -5.84 -3.81 -9.37
N THR A 77 -6.52 -4.87 -9.74
CA THR A 77 -6.57 -5.36 -11.13
C THR A 77 -7.74 -4.74 -11.90
N GLU A 78 -7.72 -4.81 -13.23
CA GLU A 78 -8.85 -4.33 -14.04
C GLU A 78 -10.18 -5.04 -13.72
N PRO A 79 -10.25 -6.36 -13.48
CA PRO A 79 -11.49 -7.00 -13.03
C PRO A 79 -11.98 -6.46 -11.69
N GLN A 80 -11.07 -6.16 -10.75
CA GLN A 80 -11.42 -5.53 -9.48
C GLN A 80 -11.97 -4.11 -9.67
N ILE A 81 -11.40 -3.33 -10.58
CA ILE A 81 -11.91 -1.99 -10.92
C ILE A 81 -13.34 -2.09 -11.49
N LYS A 82 -13.58 -3.03 -12.41
CA LYS A 82 -14.92 -3.27 -12.97
C LYS A 82 -15.91 -3.72 -11.90
N LEU A 83 -15.50 -4.60 -11.00
CA LEU A 83 -16.32 -5.03 -9.87
C LEU A 83 -16.63 -3.85 -8.94
N ALA A 84 -15.65 -3.01 -8.63
CA ALA A 84 -15.85 -1.83 -7.78
C ALA A 84 -16.81 -0.82 -8.44
N GLN A 85 -16.74 -0.64 -9.76
CA GLN A 85 -17.69 0.19 -10.50
C GLN A 85 -19.12 -0.38 -10.41
N TRP A 86 -19.29 -1.67 -10.66
CA TRP A 86 -20.59 -2.33 -10.48
C TRP A 86 -21.12 -2.19 -9.05
N MET A 87 -20.27 -2.40 -8.03
CA MET A 87 -20.66 -2.22 -6.62
C MET A 87 -21.10 -0.79 -6.31
N ALA A 88 -20.35 0.21 -6.82
CA ALA A 88 -20.65 1.61 -6.64
C ALA A 88 -22.02 1.98 -7.23
N ASP A 89 -22.29 1.51 -8.45
CA ASP A 89 -23.54 1.78 -9.18
C ASP A 89 -24.74 1.10 -8.50
N GLU A 90 -24.64 -0.20 -8.17
CA GLU A 90 -25.73 -0.97 -7.56
C GLU A 90 -26.06 -0.55 -6.12
N ASN A 91 -25.06 -0.07 -5.36
CA ASN A 91 -25.22 0.27 -3.94
C ASN A 91 -25.20 1.77 -3.68
N LEU A 92 -25.29 2.61 -4.72
CA LEU A 92 -25.24 4.08 -4.62
C LEU A 92 -24.05 4.57 -3.75
N SER A 93 -22.92 3.88 -3.89
CA SER A 93 -21.70 4.10 -3.12
C SER A 93 -20.66 4.82 -3.97
N SER A 94 -19.65 5.44 -3.35
CA SER A 94 -18.53 6.01 -4.10
C SER A 94 -17.60 4.90 -4.60
N LEU A 95 -17.12 5.02 -5.84
CA LEU A 95 -16.14 4.09 -6.40
C LEU A 95 -14.89 3.99 -5.54
N SER A 96 -14.44 5.11 -4.96
CA SER A 96 -13.29 5.14 -4.05
C SER A 96 -13.51 4.27 -2.81
N ALA A 97 -14.69 4.31 -2.20
CA ALA A 97 -15.03 3.45 -1.07
C ALA A 97 -15.05 1.97 -1.47
N CYS A 98 -15.60 1.61 -2.64
CA CYS A 98 -15.61 0.23 -3.13
C CYS A 98 -14.20 -0.28 -3.43
N LEU A 99 -13.35 0.54 -4.05
CA LEU A 99 -11.96 0.18 -4.34
C LEU A 99 -11.12 0.05 -3.06
N GLU A 100 -11.35 0.91 -2.07
CA GLU A 100 -10.64 0.86 -0.78
C GLU A 100 -10.80 -0.51 -0.10
N LEU A 101 -11.98 -1.12 -0.18
CA LEU A 101 -12.24 -2.46 0.38
C LEU A 101 -11.40 -3.58 -0.26
N MET A 102 -10.87 -3.34 -1.46
CA MET A 102 -10.05 -4.31 -2.19
C MET A 102 -8.56 -4.14 -1.88
N LEU A 103 -8.17 -3.07 -1.19
CA LEU A 103 -6.78 -2.83 -0.82
C LEU A 103 -6.38 -3.64 0.41
N PRO A 104 -5.16 -4.21 0.44
CA PRO A 104 -4.63 -4.79 1.65
C PRO A 104 -4.53 -3.75 2.79
N PRO A 105 -4.74 -4.17 4.05
CA PRO A 105 -4.60 -3.30 5.20
C PRO A 105 -3.24 -2.60 5.22
N GLY A 106 -3.23 -1.27 5.41
CA GLY A 106 -2.02 -0.46 5.51
C GLY A 106 -1.55 0.18 4.20
N LEU A 107 -2.09 -0.19 3.03
CA LEU A 107 -1.87 0.54 1.77
C LEU A 107 -2.73 1.82 1.69
N SER A 108 -4.02 1.70 2.00
CA SER A 108 -4.94 2.84 2.05
C SER A 108 -4.57 3.77 3.20
N GLN A 109 -4.32 5.04 2.88
CA GLN A 109 -4.10 6.12 3.81
C GLN A 109 -5.04 7.27 3.46
N HIS A 110 -5.78 7.70 4.48
CA HIS A 110 -6.59 8.92 4.42
C HIS A 110 -5.78 10.10 4.93
N ALA A 111 -5.94 11.25 4.28
CA ALA A 111 -5.41 12.50 4.78
C ALA A 111 -5.94 12.76 6.21
N ASP A 112 -5.06 13.22 7.08
CA ASP A 112 -5.37 13.69 8.42
C ASP A 112 -4.94 15.16 8.53
N SER A 113 -5.20 15.79 9.67
CA SER A 113 -4.71 17.13 9.95
C SER A 113 -3.82 17.11 11.18
N LEU A 114 -2.61 17.65 11.08
CA LEU A 114 -1.77 17.94 12.23
C LEU A 114 -2.16 19.31 12.77
N ILE A 115 -2.56 19.33 14.04
CA ILE A 115 -3.00 20.51 14.76
C ILE A 115 -1.88 20.96 15.68
N HIS A 116 -1.29 22.10 15.36
CA HIS A 116 -0.23 22.75 16.13
C HIS A 116 -0.80 23.94 16.91
N LEU A 117 -0.39 24.09 18.16
CA LEU A 117 -0.76 25.24 18.99
C LEU A 117 0.35 26.29 18.92
N ASN A 118 -0.01 27.48 18.42
CA ASN A 118 0.82 28.68 18.50
C ASN A 118 0.62 29.37 19.87
N ASP A 119 1.20 30.55 20.02
CA ASP A 119 1.02 31.36 21.22
C ASP A 119 -0.45 31.74 21.47
N LEU A 120 -0.86 31.59 22.72
CA LEU A 120 -2.19 31.96 23.17
C LEU A 120 -2.21 33.43 23.64
N PRO A 121 -3.05 34.30 23.06
CA PRO A 121 -3.21 35.67 23.55
C PRO A 121 -3.76 35.68 24.99
N PRO A 122 -3.33 36.62 25.85
CA PRO A 122 -3.70 36.62 27.28
C PRO A 122 -5.19 36.86 27.56
N ASP A 123 -5.90 37.62 26.71
CA ASP A 123 -7.30 38.02 26.93
C ASP A 123 -8.26 37.47 25.87
N ILE A 124 -8.17 36.17 25.60
CA ILE A 124 -8.98 35.55 24.56
C ILE A 124 -10.25 34.88 25.09
N GLU A 125 -11.39 35.31 24.56
CA GLU A 125 -12.64 34.57 24.72
C GLU A 125 -12.63 33.31 23.85
N LEU A 126 -12.79 32.17 24.51
CA LEU A 126 -12.84 30.84 23.92
C LEU A 126 -14.07 30.10 24.42
N THR A 127 -14.69 29.32 23.54
CA THR A 127 -15.76 28.42 23.95
C THR A 127 -15.23 27.30 24.86
N PRO A 128 -16.09 26.60 25.62
CA PRO A 128 -15.65 25.47 26.45
C PRO A 128 -14.93 24.38 25.63
N LEU A 129 -15.35 24.16 24.39
CA LEU A 129 -14.73 23.18 23.50
C LEU A 129 -13.36 23.65 23.00
N GLN A 130 -13.23 24.94 22.65
CA GLN A 130 -11.94 25.53 22.26
C GLN A 130 -10.91 25.44 23.40
N HIS A 131 -11.32 25.74 24.64
CA HIS A 131 -10.47 25.56 25.82
C HIS A 131 -10.01 24.10 25.98
N ARG A 132 -10.90 23.12 25.78
CA ARG A 132 -10.54 21.70 25.85
C ARG A 132 -9.53 21.30 24.77
N ILE A 133 -9.70 21.79 23.54
CA ILE A 133 -8.75 21.54 22.44
C ILE A 133 -7.38 22.12 22.79
N ILE A 134 -7.32 23.39 23.19
CA ILE A 134 -6.07 24.07 23.55
C ILE A 134 -5.39 23.38 24.73
N SER A 135 -6.13 23.01 25.79
CA SER A 135 -5.57 22.30 26.94
C SER A 135 -4.97 20.95 26.57
N LEU A 136 -5.57 20.23 25.61
CA LEU A 136 -5.01 18.98 25.10
C LEU A 136 -3.70 19.22 24.35
N LEU A 137 -3.65 20.24 23.49
CA LEU A 137 -2.45 20.59 22.74
C LEU A 137 -1.32 21.08 23.65
N GLN A 138 -1.61 21.91 24.67
CA GLN A 138 -0.63 22.34 25.67
C GLN A 138 -0.02 21.17 26.44
N LYS A 139 -0.83 20.15 26.76
CA LYS A 139 -0.40 19.00 27.56
C LYS A 139 0.35 17.95 26.75
N ARG A 140 0.04 17.80 25.46
CA ARG A 140 0.51 16.68 24.62
C ARG A 140 1.34 17.12 23.42
N GLY A 141 1.49 18.42 23.19
CA GLY A 141 2.05 18.98 21.97
C GLY A 141 1.11 18.81 20.78
N ASP A 142 1.68 18.72 19.59
CA ASP A 142 0.94 18.60 18.34
C ASP A 142 0.15 17.29 18.29
N LEU A 143 -1.10 17.39 17.83
CA LEU A 143 -1.99 16.24 17.75
C LEU A 143 -2.53 16.10 16.34
N HIS A 144 -2.55 14.85 15.86
CA HIS A 144 -3.32 14.49 14.67
C HIS A 144 -4.82 14.61 14.95
N GLY A 145 -5.60 14.89 13.90
CA GLY A 145 -7.06 14.94 13.97
C GLY A 145 -7.64 13.64 14.53
N LYS A 146 -7.11 12.48 14.13
CA LYS A 146 -7.52 11.18 14.70
C LYS A 146 -7.22 11.04 16.22
N GLN A 147 -6.16 11.68 16.72
CA GLN A 147 -5.87 11.69 18.17
C GLN A 147 -6.83 12.62 18.93
N LEU A 148 -7.24 13.72 18.31
CA LEU A 148 -8.28 14.61 18.85
C LEU A 148 -9.65 13.93 18.84
N ASP A 149 -10.01 13.18 17.79
CA ASP A 149 -11.24 12.37 17.74
C ASP A 149 -11.34 11.41 18.93
N ARG A 150 -10.25 10.69 19.23
CA ARG A 150 -10.18 9.76 20.37
C ARG A 150 -10.21 10.48 21.72
N SER A 151 -9.65 11.69 21.80
CA SER A 151 -9.57 12.46 23.04
C SER A 151 -10.83 13.29 23.32
N LEU A 152 -11.63 13.57 22.30
CA LEU A 152 -12.88 14.34 22.34
C LEU A 152 -14.01 13.55 21.65
N PRO A 153 -14.37 12.35 22.15
CA PRO A 153 -15.41 11.53 21.53
C PRO A 153 -16.76 12.24 21.54
N HIS A 154 -17.62 11.90 20.57
CA HIS A 154 -18.97 12.45 20.39
C HIS A 154 -19.06 13.97 20.27
N THR A 155 -17.93 14.63 19.96
CA THR A 155 -17.87 16.09 19.84
C THR A 155 -17.38 16.47 18.46
N ASP A 156 -18.08 17.38 17.79
CA ASP A 156 -17.66 17.91 16.49
C ASP A 156 -16.62 19.03 16.66
N TRP A 157 -15.47 18.65 17.22
CA TRP A 157 -14.37 19.58 17.53
C TRP A 157 -13.82 20.28 16.28
N ARG A 158 -13.96 19.66 15.10
CA ARG A 158 -13.56 20.23 13.82
C ARG A 158 -14.31 21.53 13.51
N LYS A 159 -15.58 21.66 13.89
CA LYS A 159 -16.33 22.91 13.74
C LYS A 159 -15.79 24.07 14.60
N SER A 160 -15.03 23.76 15.66
CA SER A 160 -14.44 24.78 16.54
C SER A 160 -13.08 25.28 16.07
N LEU A 161 -12.42 24.56 15.15
CA LEU A 161 -11.09 24.92 14.62
C LEU A 161 -11.07 26.21 13.78
N PRO A 162 -12.02 26.50 12.86
CA PRO A 162 -11.90 27.66 11.98
C PRO A 162 -11.72 29.00 12.72
N GLY A 163 -12.40 29.15 13.87
CA GLY A 163 -12.24 30.32 14.73
C GLY A 163 -10.84 30.42 15.34
N LEU A 164 -10.25 29.30 15.78
CA LEU A 164 -8.90 29.27 16.34
C LEU A 164 -7.84 29.52 15.27
N VAL A 165 -8.03 28.95 14.07
CA VAL A 165 -7.14 29.14 12.92
C VAL A 165 -7.17 30.59 12.44
N LYS A 166 -8.36 31.19 12.31
CA LYS A 166 -8.50 32.60 11.92
C LYS A 166 -7.81 33.56 12.89
N LYS A 167 -7.84 33.23 14.19
CA LYS A 167 -7.17 34.01 15.24
C LYS A 167 -5.66 33.69 15.36
N GLY A 168 -5.13 32.77 14.55
CA GLY A 168 -3.71 32.39 14.56
C GLY A 168 -3.26 31.58 15.76
N ILE A 169 -4.18 31.12 16.61
CA ILE A 169 -3.88 30.37 17.85
C ILE A 169 -3.50 28.93 17.52
N VAL A 170 -4.10 28.38 16.47
CA VAL A 170 -3.85 27.01 16.04
C VAL A 170 -3.56 27.03 14.55
N VAL A 171 -2.57 26.23 14.14
CA VAL A 171 -2.32 25.93 12.74
C VAL A 171 -2.84 24.51 12.48
N SER A 172 -3.67 24.36 11.45
CA SER A 172 -4.09 23.06 10.94
C SER A 172 -3.39 22.83 9.61
N SER A 173 -2.53 21.82 9.55
CA SER A 173 -1.82 21.44 8.34
C SER A 173 -2.25 20.04 7.89
N PRO A 174 -2.53 19.82 6.59
CA PRO A 174 -2.85 18.50 6.10
C PRO A 174 -1.62 17.60 6.14
N ILE A 175 -1.82 16.36 6.55
CA ILE A 175 -0.78 15.33 6.51
C ILE A 175 -1.33 14.08 5.83
N LEU A 176 -0.49 13.44 5.03
CA LEU A 176 -0.79 12.14 4.45
C LEU A 176 0.35 11.21 4.82
N LYS A 177 0.03 10.13 5.55
CA LYS A 177 1.03 9.13 5.89
C LYS A 177 1.38 8.31 4.65
N PRO A 178 2.65 7.89 4.49
CA PRO A 178 2.97 6.92 3.46
C PRO A 178 2.29 5.58 3.75
N PRO A 179 2.05 4.74 2.73
CA PRO A 179 1.65 3.35 2.92
C PRO A 179 2.59 2.63 3.89
N SER A 180 2.02 1.83 4.81
CA SER A 180 2.79 1.07 5.81
C SER A 180 2.89 -0.41 5.47
N ALA A 181 2.02 -0.90 4.59
CA ALA A 181 2.08 -2.27 4.12
C ALA A 181 3.31 -2.46 3.24
N LYS A 182 4.00 -3.60 3.40
CA LYS A 182 5.09 -4.01 2.53
C LYS A 182 4.73 -5.36 1.92
N ALA A 183 5.12 -5.57 0.67
CA ALA A 183 5.02 -6.88 0.05
C ALA A 183 5.68 -7.92 0.95
N LYS A 184 4.97 -9.02 1.22
CA LYS A 184 5.53 -10.13 1.99
C LYS A 184 6.56 -10.84 1.13
N THR A 185 7.84 -10.54 1.36
CA THR A 185 8.94 -11.31 0.79
C THR A 185 9.03 -12.66 1.49
N GLY A 186 9.47 -13.67 0.75
CA GLY A 186 9.61 -15.01 1.28
C GLY A 186 10.70 -15.70 0.50
N ARG A 187 11.66 -16.30 1.22
CA ARG A 187 12.77 -17.03 0.62
C ARG A 187 12.23 -18.03 -0.41
N ALA A 188 12.91 -18.08 -1.54
CA ALA A 188 12.67 -19.07 -2.56
C ALA A 188 13.94 -19.89 -2.80
N VAL A 189 13.78 -20.99 -3.50
CA VAL A 189 14.87 -21.81 -3.99
C VAL A 189 14.70 -22.04 -5.48
N LYS A 190 15.83 -22.06 -6.18
CA LYS A 190 15.94 -22.40 -7.58
C LYS A 190 16.59 -23.76 -7.72
N PHE A 191 16.05 -24.58 -8.60
CA PHE A 191 16.71 -25.81 -9.01
C PHE A 191 18.01 -25.51 -9.78
N ILE A 192 19.11 -26.16 -9.42
CA ILE A 192 20.37 -26.11 -10.19
C ILE A 192 20.52 -27.39 -11.00
N ALA A 193 20.54 -28.54 -10.33
CA ALA A 193 20.85 -29.82 -10.96
C ALA A 193 20.30 -31.02 -10.19
N MET A 194 20.12 -32.14 -10.90
CA MET A 194 19.83 -33.44 -10.28
C MET A 194 21.14 -34.14 -9.92
N PRO A 195 21.17 -34.98 -8.87
CA PRO A 195 22.26 -35.92 -8.65
C PRO A 195 22.26 -36.99 -9.75
N GLU A 196 23.30 -36.99 -10.58
CA GLU A 196 23.42 -37.95 -11.69
C GLU A 196 24.43 -39.07 -11.39
N THR A 197 25.41 -38.80 -10.51
CA THR A 197 26.45 -39.76 -10.16
C THR A 197 26.22 -40.38 -8.78
N ASP A 198 26.85 -41.54 -8.52
CA ASP A 198 26.86 -42.17 -7.20
C ASP A 198 27.48 -41.26 -6.12
N GLU A 199 28.42 -40.39 -6.50
CA GLU A 199 28.97 -39.39 -5.59
C GLU A 199 27.93 -38.32 -5.23
N ASP A 200 27.16 -37.87 -6.20
CA ASP A 200 26.08 -36.89 -5.98
C ASP A 200 24.98 -37.47 -5.11
N LEU A 201 24.60 -38.74 -5.34
CA LEU A 201 23.61 -39.42 -4.50
C LEU A 201 24.08 -39.49 -3.03
N LYS A 202 25.38 -39.73 -2.79
CA LYS A 202 25.96 -39.68 -1.44
C LYS A 202 25.94 -38.28 -0.83
N ARG A 203 26.12 -37.23 -1.64
CA ARG A 203 25.99 -35.83 -1.21
C ARG A 203 24.55 -35.51 -0.79
N VAL A 204 23.54 -36.03 -1.52
CA VAL A 204 22.12 -35.89 -1.10
C VAL A 204 21.85 -36.59 0.24
N GLY A 205 22.49 -37.72 0.49
CA GLY A 205 22.52 -38.37 1.79
C GLY A 205 22.60 -39.89 1.68
N LYS A 206 22.39 -40.57 2.80
CA LYS A 206 22.39 -42.04 2.81
C LYS A 206 21.15 -42.58 2.06
N THR A 207 21.37 -43.25 0.94
CA THR A 207 20.32 -43.88 0.12
C THR A 207 19.40 -44.75 0.98
N GLY A 208 18.09 -44.62 0.78
CA GLY A 208 17.06 -45.34 1.53
C GLY A 208 16.75 -44.79 2.93
N SER A 209 17.40 -43.71 3.35
CA SER A 209 17.01 -43.01 4.59
C SER A 209 15.81 -42.09 4.37
N PRO A 210 14.96 -41.85 5.39
CA PRO A 210 13.85 -40.89 5.27
C PRO A 210 14.30 -39.48 4.89
N VAL A 211 15.51 -39.10 5.27
CA VAL A 211 16.11 -37.80 4.93
C VAL A 211 16.43 -37.71 3.44
N PHE A 212 17.05 -38.76 2.89
CA PHE A 212 17.35 -38.86 1.47
C PHE A 212 16.08 -38.79 0.62
N GLU A 213 15.03 -39.52 1.00
CA GLU A 213 13.73 -39.49 0.31
C GLU A 213 13.11 -38.09 0.26
N ARG A 214 13.12 -37.36 1.39
CA ARG A 214 12.61 -35.98 1.44
C ARG A 214 13.40 -35.04 0.52
N ARG A 215 14.72 -35.16 0.52
CA ARG A 215 15.62 -34.33 -0.31
C ARG A 215 15.46 -34.64 -1.80
N MET A 216 15.38 -35.92 -2.18
CA MET A 216 15.11 -36.32 -3.56
C MET A 216 13.74 -35.84 -4.05
N LYS A 217 12.70 -35.94 -3.21
CA LYS A 217 11.38 -35.38 -3.54
C LYS A 217 11.43 -33.87 -3.74
N ALA A 218 12.19 -33.15 -2.91
CA ALA A 218 12.37 -31.71 -3.08
C ALA A 218 13.04 -31.40 -4.43
N LEU A 219 14.10 -32.12 -4.81
CA LEU A 219 14.77 -31.92 -6.10
C LEU A 219 13.87 -32.27 -7.29
N GLN A 220 13.12 -33.37 -7.22
CA GLN A 220 12.17 -33.76 -8.28
C GLN A 220 11.04 -32.74 -8.44
N PHE A 221 10.50 -32.23 -7.33
CA PHE A 221 9.50 -31.17 -7.36
C PHE A 221 10.08 -29.91 -8.01
N LEU A 222 11.27 -29.48 -7.57
CA LEU A 222 11.93 -28.29 -8.11
C LEU A 222 12.36 -28.44 -9.58
N GLN A 223 12.72 -29.64 -10.03
CA GLN A 223 13.07 -29.91 -11.43
C GLN A 223 11.88 -29.68 -12.38
N ASN A 224 10.66 -30.00 -11.93
CA ASN A 224 9.45 -29.83 -12.72
C ASN A 224 8.96 -28.38 -12.78
N GLU A 225 9.49 -27.52 -11.91
CA GLU A 225 9.14 -26.10 -11.84
C GLU A 225 10.17 -25.28 -12.62
N SER A 226 9.72 -24.51 -13.62
CA SER A 226 10.59 -23.70 -14.48
C SER A 226 11.09 -22.40 -13.83
N ALA A 227 10.69 -22.12 -12.57
CA ALA A 227 10.95 -20.87 -11.88
C ALA A 227 11.35 -21.10 -10.42
N GLU A 228 11.80 -20.04 -9.74
CA GLU A 228 12.08 -20.06 -8.31
C GLU A 228 10.81 -20.38 -7.51
N VAL A 229 10.93 -21.29 -6.54
CA VAL A 229 9.79 -21.77 -5.75
C VAL A 229 9.96 -21.36 -4.29
N LYS A 230 8.93 -20.74 -3.71
CA LYS A 230 8.96 -20.33 -2.30
C LYS A 230 9.06 -21.53 -1.37
N LEU A 231 9.86 -21.42 -0.30
CA LEU A 231 10.11 -22.53 0.64
C LEU A 231 8.85 -23.23 1.15
N PRO A 232 7.74 -22.53 1.49
CA PRO A 232 6.53 -23.19 1.98
C PRO A 232 5.94 -24.21 1.01
N PHE A 233 6.03 -23.97 -0.31
CA PHE A 233 5.56 -24.94 -1.31
C PHE A 233 6.48 -26.15 -1.38
N VAL A 234 7.80 -25.91 -1.34
CA VAL A 234 8.78 -27.01 -1.30
C VAL A 234 8.57 -27.88 -0.08
N TYR A 235 8.37 -27.28 1.10
CA TYR A 235 8.09 -28.02 2.33
C TYR A 235 6.78 -28.81 2.25
N ALA A 236 5.72 -28.22 1.68
CA ALA A 236 4.42 -28.88 1.55
C ALA A 236 4.47 -30.10 0.62
N GLU A 237 5.14 -29.98 -0.53
CA GLU A 237 5.18 -31.04 -1.55
C GLU A 237 6.22 -32.13 -1.23
N SER A 238 7.36 -31.77 -0.66
CA SER A 238 8.45 -32.73 -0.40
C SER A 238 8.47 -33.30 1.02
N GLY A 239 7.84 -32.60 1.98
CA GLY A 239 8.02 -32.84 3.42
C GLY A 239 9.40 -32.42 3.94
N ALA A 240 10.27 -31.84 3.11
CA ALA A 240 11.60 -31.38 3.52
C ALA A 240 11.52 -30.22 4.52
N TYR A 241 12.59 -30.03 5.27
CA TYR A 241 12.74 -28.90 6.22
C TYR A 241 13.92 -28.00 5.83
N ALA A 242 14.11 -26.90 6.55
CA ALA A 242 15.19 -25.94 6.30
C ALA A 242 16.59 -26.60 6.25
N ALA A 243 16.86 -27.58 7.12
CA ALA A 243 18.13 -28.31 7.13
C ALA A 243 18.34 -29.20 5.88
N ASP A 244 17.26 -29.70 5.29
CA ASP A 244 17.32 -30.49 4.06
C ASP A 244 17.69 -29.60 2.87
N LEU A 245 17.04 -28.43 2.75
CA LEU A 245 17.34 -27.47 1.69
C LEU A 245 18.72 -26.81 1.87
N ALA A 246 19.14 -26.52 3.10
CA ALA A 246 20.48 -26.00 3.35
C ALA A 246 21.57 -26.97 2.87
N MET A 247 21.40 -28.27 3.16
CA MET A 247 22.32 -29.31 2.71
C MET A 247 22.34 -29.44 1.18
N LEU A 248 21.17 -29.39 0.53
CA LEU A 248 21.10 -29.42 -0.94
C LEU A 248 21.75 -28.19 -1.57
N ALA A 249 21.64 -27.02 -0.94
CA ALA A 249 22.28 -25.79 -1.41
C ALA A 249 23.80 -25.82 -1.22
N GLU A 250 24.29 -26.32 -0.08
CA GLU A 250 25.72 -26.51 0.18
C GLU A 250 26.38 -27.47 -0.84
N ASN A 251 25.60 -28.39 -1.41
CA ASN A 251 26.06 -29.34 -2.42
C ASN A 251 25.65 -28.94 -3.85
N GLU A 252 25.28 -27.67 -4.06
CA GLU A 252 25.05 -27.07 -5.39
C GLU A 252 23.90 -27.73 -6.20
N PHE A 253 22.96 -28.40 -5.55
CA PHE A 253 21.76 -28.92 -6.23
C PHE A 253 20.64 -27.89 -6.33
N ILE A 254 20.63 -26.90 -5.43
CA ILE A 254 19.69 -25.78 -5.42
C ILE A 254 20.39 -24.49 -5.01
N GLU A 255 19.81 -23.34 -5.33
CA GLU A 255 20.27 -22.02 -4.89
C GLU A 255 19.14 -21.33 -4.12
N PHE A 256 19.45 -20.60 -3.04
CA PHE A 256 18.46 -19.72 -2.40
C PHE A 256 18.37 -18.38 -3.13
N SER A 257 17.14 -17.90 -3.33
CA SER A 257 16.85 -16.56 -3.82
C SER A 257 15.94 -15.78 -2.84
N GLU A 258 15.97 -14.45 -2.93
CA GLU A 258 15.19 -13.52 -2.11
C GLU A 258 13.88 -13.06 -2.78
#